data_AF-A0A662A419-F1
#
_entry.id   AF-A0A662A419-F1
#
_cell.length_a   1.000
_cell.length_b   1.000
_cell.length_c   1.000
_cell.angle_alpha   90.00
_cell.angle_beta   90.00
_cell.angle_gamma   90.00
#
_symmetry.space_group_name_H-M   'P 1'
#
loop_
_entity.id
_entity.type
_entity.pdbx_description
1 polymer ?
#
loop_
_entity_poly.entity_id
_entity_poly.type
_entity_poly.pdbx_seq_one_letter_code
_entity_poly.pdbx_strand_id
1 'polypeptide(L)' 'MSEKIKFTIDGKECFAEKGANLIEAAKENGVYIPTLCHLEGVKPAGSCRL' A
#
# COMPACT_ATOMS: atom_id res chain seq x y z
N MET A 1 2.46 16.94 -9.20
CA MET A 1 1.02 16.79 -9.47
C MET A 1 0.57 15.55 -8.73
N SER A 2 0.01 15.69 -7.52
CA SER A 2 -0.43 14.55 -6.70
C SER A 2 -1.78 14.05 -7.20
N GLU A 3 -1.76 13.18 -8.21
CA GLU A 3 -2.96 12.47 -8.67
C GLU A 3 -3.34 11.43 -7.61
N LYS A 4 -4.39 11.69 -6.82
CA LYS A 4 -4.92 10.71 -5.86
C LYS A 4 -5.86 9.75 -6.57
N ILE A 5 -5.52 8.47 -6.54
CA ILE A 5 -6.32 7.36 -7.06
C ILE A 5 -7.27 6.90 -5.97
N LYS A 6 -8.55 6.77 -6.31
CA LYS A 6 -9.55 6.12 -5.48
C LYS A 6 -9.58 4.62 -5.81
N PHE A 7 -9.51 3.79 -4.79
CA PHE A 7 -9.56 2.33 -4.91
C PHE A 7 -10.26 1.74 -3.69
N THR A 8 -10.62 0.46 -3.74
CA THR A 8 -11.35 -0.19 -2.65
C THR A 8 -10.51 -1.35 -2.13
N ILE A 9 -10.25 -1.37 -0.82
CA ILE A 9 -9.56 -2.48 -0.14
C ILE A 9 -10.53 -3.10 0.84
N ASP A 10 -10.82 -4.39 0.69
CA ASP A 10 -11.69 -5.14 1.63
C ASP A 10 -13.09 -4.49 1.81
N GLY A 11 -13.61 -3.87 0.75
CA GLY A 11 -14.88 -3.12 0.79
C GLY A 11 -14.80 -1.71 1.38
N LYS A 12 -13.63 -1.26 1.86
CA LYS A 12 -13.39 0.12 2.29
C LYS A 12 -12.89 1.00 1.14
N GLU A 13 -13.48 2.17 0.98
CA GLU A 13 -13.03 3.17 0.03
C GLU A 13 -11.73 3.83 0.52
N CYS A 14 -10.66 3.68 -0.25
CA CYS A 14 -9.32 4.15 0.07
C CYS A 14 -8.81 5.12 -1.00
N PHE A 15 -7.94 6.04 -0.59
CA PHE A 15 -7.30 7.00 -1.48
C PHE A 15 -5.78 6.92 -1.32
N ALA A 16 -5.05 6.94 -2.44
CA ALA A 16 -3.59 6.89 -2.46
C ALA A 16 -3.02 7.73 -3.59
N GLU A 17 -1.79 8.20 -3.46
CA GLU A 17 -1.13 8.89 -4.56
C GLU A 17 -0.73 7.93 -5.68
N LYS A 18 -0.83 8.41 -6.93
CA LYS A 18 -0.41 7.69 -8.12
C LYS A 18 1.10 7.44 -8.06
N GLY A 19 1.46 6.16 -8.04
CA GLY A 19 2.84 5.71 -7.87
C GLY A 19 3.22 5.35 -6.43
N ALA A 20 2.32 5.54 -5.46
CA ALA A 20 2.52 5.04 -4.10
C ALA A 20 2.47 3.51 -4.06
N ASN A 21 3.19 2.92 -3.09
CA ASN A 21 3.11 1.49 -2.85
C ASN A 21 1.74 1.12 -2.27
N LEU A 22 1.18 -0.01 -2.73
CA LEU A 22 -0.10 -0.51 -2.23
C LEU A 22 -0.09 -0.75 -0.72
N ILE A 23 1.04 -1.21 -0.17
CA ILE A 23 1.18 -1.52 1.25
C ILE A 23 1.13 -0.24 2.10
N GLU A 24 1.82 0.83 1.67
CA GLU A 24 1.78 2.12 2.34
C GLU A 24 0.39 2.77 2.22
N ALA A 25 -0.18 2.72 1.02
CA ALA A 25 -1.53 3.17 0.75
C ALA A 25 -2.56 2.45 1.64
N ALA A 26 -2.46 1.13 1.79
CA ALA A 26 -3.32 0.36 2.67
C ALA A 26 -3.12 0.76 4.15
N LYS A 27 -1.87 0.90 4.59
CA LYS A 27 -1.50 1.30 5.96
C LYS A 27 -2.07 2.68 6.33
N GLU A 28 -1.96 3.67 5.43
CA GLU A 28 -2.56 5.01 5.62
C GLU A 28 -4.09 4.97 5.73
N ASN A 29 -4.74 4.06 5.01
CA ASN A 29 -6.20 3.88 5.07
C ASN A 29 -6.64 2.92 6.19
N GLY A 30 -5.73 2.54 7.10
CA GLY A 30 -6.02 1.69 8.25
C GLY A 30 -6.26 0.21 7.90
N VAL A 31 -5.76 -0.24 6.75
CA VAL A 31 -5.74 -1.65 6.34
C VAL A 31 -4.33 -2.20 6.49
N TYR A 32 -4.17 -3.16 7.40
CA TYR A 32 -2.89 -3.82 7.61
C TYR A 32 -2.74 -4.99 6.64
N ILE A 33 -1.80 -4.89 5.71
CA ILE A 33 -1.38 -6.00 4.86
C ILE A 33 -0.14 -6.64 5.50
N PRO A 34 -0.19 -7.93 5.89
CA PRO A 34 0.93 -8.60 6.54
C PRO A 34 2.09 -8.74 5.56
N THR A 35 3.15 -7.99 5.79
CA THR A 35 4.32 -7.98 4.90
C THR A 35 5.59 -8.12 5.72
N LEU A 36 6.40 -9.14 5.43
CA LEU A 36 7.70 -9.34 6.09
C LEU A 36 8.86 -8.75 5.28
N CYS A 37 8.72 -8.69 3.95
CA CYS A 37 9.76 -8.20 3.04
C CYS A 37 9.54 -6.77 2.54
N HIS A 38 8.58 -6.05 3.12
CA HIS A 38 8.34 -4.64 2.82
C HIS A 38 8.73 -3.82 4.04
N LEU A 39 9.79 -3.01 3.88
CA LEU A 39 10.25 -2.06 4.87
C LEU A 39 10.32 -0.68 4.22
N GLU A 40 9.85 0.34 4.93
CA GLU A 40 9.94 1.74 4.51
C GLU A 40 11.41 2.10 4.25
N GLY A 41 11.71 2.57 3.04
CA GLY A 41 13.07 2.91 2.59
C GLY A 41 13.90 1.75 1.99
N VAL A 42 13.38 0.52 1.97
CA VAL A 42 14.01 -0.64 1.32
C VAL A 42 13.22 -1.03 0.08
N LYS A 43 13.90 -1.37 -1.02
CA LYS A 43 13.21 -1.86 -2.22
C LYS A 43 12.39 -3.11 -1.85
N PRO A 44 11.09 -3.17 -2.23
CA PRO A 44 10.26 -4.32 -1.95
C PRO A 44 10.86 -5.56 -2.62
N ALA A 45 11.29 -6.53 -1.81
CA ALA A 45 11.95 -7.72 -2.32
C ALA A 45 10.95 -8.75 -2.87
N GLY A 46 9.67 -8.66 -2.49
CA GLY A 46 8.63 -9.62 -2.87
C GLY A 46 8.91 -11.07 -2.41
N SER A 47 9.91 -11.26 -1.56
CA SER A 47 10.42 -12.58 -1.18
C SER A 47 9.51 -13.29 -0.16
N CYS A 48 8.70 -12.55 0.61
CA CYS A 48 7.83 -13.13 1.64
C CYS A 48 6.66 -13.91 1.06
N ARG A 49 6.17 -13.54 -0.13
CA ARG A 49 4.98 -14.17 -0.79
C ARG A 49 3.78 -14.37 0.17
N LEU A 50 3.68 -13.47 1.15
CA LEU A 50 2.60 -13.34 2.11
C LEU A 50 1.58 -12.34 1.55
#